data_AF-A0A2V6HRR1-F1
#
_entry.id   AF-A0A2V6HRR1-F1
#
_cell.length_a   1.000
_cell.length_b   1.000
_cell.length_c   1.000
_cell.angle_alpha   90.00
_cell.angle_beta   90.00
_cell.angle_gamma   90.00
#
_symmetry.space_group_name_H-M   'P 1'
#
loop_
_entity.id
_entity.type
_entity.pdbx_description
1 polymer ?
#
loop_
_entity_poly.entity_id
_entity_poly.type
_entity_poly.pdbx_seq_one_letter_code
_entity_poly.pdbx_strand_id
1 'polypeptide(L)'
;MLNQAPQAHSFQHRARDCSIHFAPLFAALILASCAAPRDTEHHIVVSVRDQKLALLQKENLVATYPISTSKFGLGDRPGSFGTPLGELEVADKIGDGAPAGTVFKDRR
;
A
#
# COMPACT_ATOMS: atom_id res chain seq x y z
N MET A 1 1.65 -42.14 -69.74
CA MET A 1 1.84 -42.50 -68.32
C MET A 1 3.10 -41.81 -67.84
N LEU A 2 2.93 -40.93 -66.85
CA LEU A 2 3.88 -40.40 -65.85
C LEU A 2 5.35 -40.12 -66.24
N ASN A 3 6.04 -39.13 -65.68
CA ASN A 3 5.73 -37.85 -65.08
C ASN A 3 7.12 -37.22 -64.81
N GLN A 4 7.16 -35.90 -64.86
CA GLN A 4 8.21 -34.94 -64.48
C GLN A 4 9.36 -35.37 -63.55
N ALA A 5 10.56 -34.86 -63.87
CA ALA A 5 11.50 -34.12 -62.98
C ALA A 5 12.75 -33.71 -63.81
N PRO A 6 13.55 -32.67 -63.47
CA PRO A 6 13.70 -32.09 -62.13
C PRO A 6 13.61 -30.55 -62.04
N GLN A 7 13.24 -30.08 -60.85
CA GLN A 7 13.35 -28.69 -60.42
C GLN A 7 14.74 -28.47 -59.81
N ALA A 8 15.48 -27.49 -60.31
CA ALA A 8 16.72 -27.03 -59.71
C ALA A 8 16.41 -25.93 -58.68
N HIS A 9 16.57 -26.26 -57.40
CA HIS A 9 16.40 -25.34 -56.29
C HIS A 9 17.55 -24.33 -56.24
N SER A 10 17.20 -23.06 -56.41
CA SER A 10 18.06 -21.91 -56.16
C SER A 10 18.30 -21.74 -54.66
N PHE A 11 19.58 -21.65 -54.34
CA PHE A 11 20.20 -21.36 -53.06
C PHE A 11 19.96 -19.90 -52.65
N GLN A 12 19.38 -19.67 -51.47
CA GLN A 12 19.45 -18.39 -50.75
C GLN A 12 19.59 -18.67 -49.26
N HIS A 13 20.79 -18.46 -48.74
CA HIS A 13 21.04 -18.30 -47.31
C HIS A 13 20.16 -17.18 -46.74
N ARG A 14 19.47 -17.46 -45.63
CA ARG A 14 18.94 -16.41 -44.76
C ARG A 14 19.36 -16.70 -43.32
N ALA A 15 20.48 -16.10 -42.92
CA ALA A 15 20.69 -15.72 -41.54
C ALA A 15 19.55 -14.78 -41.11
N ARG A 16 19.17 -14.83 -39.82
CA ARG A 16 18.35 -13.89 -39.02
C ARG A 16 17.32 -14.66 -38.18
N ASP A 17 17.13 -14.47 -36.88
CA ASP A 17 17.74 -13.57 -35.90
C ASP A 17 17.45 -14.18 -34.52
N CYS A 18 18.44 -14.08 -33.61
CA CYS A 18 18.26 -14.35 -32.19
C CYS A 18 17.29 -13.31 -31.62
N SER A 19 16.01 -13.65 -31.54
CA SER A 19 15.00 -12.80 -30.90
C SER A 19 14.96 -13.14 -29.42
N ILE A 20 15.83 -12.51 -28.64
CA ILE A 20 15.71 -12.51 -27.18
C ILE A 20 14.41 -11.76 -26.85
N HIS A 21 13.38 -12.51 -26.44
CA HIS A 21 12.11 -11.94 -25.99
C HIS A 21 12.32 -11.22 -24.64
N PHE A 22 12.80 -9.98 -24.68
CA PHE A 22 12.87 -9.06 -23.52
C PHE A 22 11.49 -8.47 -23.11
N ALA A 23 10.43 -8.82 -23.83
CA ALA A 23 9.09 -8.26 -23.64
C ALA A 23 8.43 -8.49 -22.26
N PRO A 24 8.58 -9.64 -21.55
CA PRO A 24 7.82 -9.86 -20.32
C PRO A 24 8.39 -9.09 -19.12
N LEU A 25 9.67 -8.68 -19.15
CA LEU A 25 10.31 -7.99 -18.03
C LEU A 25 9.89 -6.51 -17.94
N PHE A 26 9.68 -5.86 -19.09
CA PHE A 26 9.22 -4.47 -19.15
C PHE A 26 7.77 -4.30 -18.69
N ALA A 27 6.91 -5.28 -18.95
CA ALA A 27 5.51 -5.24 -18.52
C ALA A 27 5.36 -5.32 -16.99
N ALA A 28 6.21 -6.07 -16.30
CA ALA A 28 6.17 -6.21 -14.84
C ALA A 28 6.57 -4.92 -14.09
N LEU A 29 7.50 -4.14 -14.65
CA LEU A 29 7.95 -2.87 -14.06
C LEU A 29 6.88 -1.78 -14.09
N ILE A 30 6.00 -1.76 -15.10
CA ILE A 30 4.93 -0.77 -15.24
C ILE A 30 3.79 -1.02 -14.23
N LEU A 31 3.56 -2.28 -13.84
CA LEU A 31 2.46 -2.66 -12.93
C LEU A 31 2.79 -2.48 -11.44
N ALA A 32 4.06 -2.31 -11.07
CA ALA A 32 4.49 -2.17 -9.68
C ALA A 32 4.34 -0.75 -9.10
N SER A 33 3.95 0.24 -9.92
CA SER A 33 3.99 1.67 -9.55
C SER A 33 2.81 2.16 -8.69
N CYS A 34 1.83 1.30 -8.37
CA CYS A 34 0.58 1.73 -7.72
C CYS A 34 0.57 1.60 -6.19
N ALA A 35 1.63 1.10 -5.56
CA ALA A 35 1.73 1.05 -4.10
C ALA A 35 2.23 2.39 -3.56
N ALA A 36 1.32 3.17 -2.95
CA ALA A 36 1.73 4.35 -2.18
C ALA A 36 2.65 3.91 -1.03
N PRO A 37 3.77 4.62 -0.77
CA PRO A 37 4.62 4.31 0.37
C PRO A 37 3.83 4.39 1.67
N ARG A 38 3.90 3.35 2.49
CA ARG A 38 3.40 3.39 3.87
C ARG A 38 4.38 4.16 4.73
N ASP A 39 3.86 4.92 5.70
CA ASP A 39 4.70 5.52 6.73
C ASP A 39 5.18 4.43 7.68
N THR A 40 6.46 4.11 7.62
CA THR A 40 7.12 3.15 8.52
C THR A 40 8.03 3.84 9.53
N GLU A 41 8.16 5.17 9.47
CA GLU A 41 9.02 5.92 10.38
C GLU A 41 8.26 6.33 11.64
N HIS A 42 7.00 6.74 11.50
CA HIS A 42 6.20 7.20 12.64
C HIS A 42 5.32 6.09 13.21
N HIS A 43 5.35 5.94 14.53
CA HIS A 43 4.49 5.02 15.26
C HIS A 43 3.77 5.74 16.39
N ILE A 44 2.52 5.35 16.63
CA ILE A 44 1.71 5.88 17.72
C ILE A 44 1.42 4.73 18.68
N VAL A 45 1.82 4.90 19.94
CA VAL A 45 1.51 3.95 21.00
C VAL A 45 0.50 4.58 21.95
N VAL A 46 -0.66 3.93 22.09
CA VAL A 46 -1.74 4.40 22.97
C VAL A 46 -1.84 3.51 24.21
N SER A 47 -1.67 4.10 25.39
CA SER A 47 -2.05 3.48 26.65
C SER A 47 -3.44 3.93 27.05
N VAL A 48 -4.42 3.04 26.92
CA VAL A 48 -5.81 3.29 27.36
C VAL A 48 -5.89 3.41 28.88
N ARG A 49 -5.09 2.62 29.62
CA ARG A 49 -5.07 2.69 31.09
C ARG A 49 -4.57 4.05 31.56
N ASP A 50 -3.50 4.55 30.95
CA ASP A 50 -2.83 5.77 31.40
C ASP A 50 -3.39 7.04 30.73
N GLN A 51 -4.31 6.90 29.76
CA GLN A 51 -4.85 7.98 28.95
C GLN A 51 -3.75 8.85 28.32
N LYS A 52 -2.77 8.17 27.72
CA LYS A 52 -1.60 8.77 27.08
C LYS A 52 -1.35 8.21 25.69
N LEU A 53 -0.86 9.08 24.82
CA LEU A 53 -0.35 8.76 23.49
C LEU A 53 1.13 9.10 23.44
N ALA A 54 1.97 8.15 23.04
CA ALA A 54 3.36 8.38 22.70
C ALA A 54 3.53 8.39 21.17
N LEU A 55 4.14 9.45 20.65
CA LEU A 55 4.56 9.55 19.26
C LEU A 55 6.03 9.15 19.17
N LEU A 56 6.31 8.12 18.37
CA LEU A 56 7.64 7.64 18.08
C LEU A 56 8.02 7.99 16.64
N GLN A 57 9.28 8.32 16.40
CA GLN A 57 9.88 8.42 15.07
C GLN A 57 11.14 7.56 15.07
N LYS A 58 11.19 6.55 14.21
CA LYS A 58 12.29 5.56 14.16
C LYS A 58 12.56 4.99 15.56
N GLU A 59 11.49 4.59 16.25
CA GLU A 59 11.49 4.05 17.62
C GLU A 59 11.88 5.05 18.73
N ASN A 60 12.30 6.27 18.39
CA ASN A 60 12.64 7.30 19.38
C ASN A 60 11.41 8.07 19.80
N LEU A 61 11.26 8.29 21.11
CA LEU A 61 10.18 9.11 21.65
C LEU A 61 10.32 10.57 21.21
N VAL A 62 9.34 11.06 20.45
CA VAL A 62 9.26 12.45 20.00
C VAL A 62 8.46 13.28 20.99
N ALA A 63 7.28 12.79 21.38
CA ALA A 63 6.37 13.50 22.27
C ALA A 63 5.40 12.55 22.98
N THR A 64 4.86 13.03 24.11
CA THR A 64 3.72 12.39 24.79
C THR A 64 2.58 13.39 24.92
N TYR A 65 1.36 12.96 24.68
CA TYR A 65 0.16 13.77 24.80
C TYR A 65 -0.86 13.12 25.75
N PRO A 66 -1.55 13.92 26.59
CA PRO A 66 -2.75 13.44 27.24
C PRO A 66 -3.85 13.24 26.19
N ILE A 67 -4.61 12.17 26.32
CA ILE A 67 -5.71 11.85 25.40
C ILE A 67 -6.96 11.45 26.18
N SER A 68 -8.08 11.32 25.47
CA SER A 68 -9.28 10.63 25.96
C SER A 68 -9.63 9.50 25.00
N THR A 69 -9.83 8.29 25.51
CA THR A 69 -10.36 7.16 24.73
C THR A 69 -11.87 7.02 24.94
N SER A 70 -12.51 6.05 24.27
CA SER A 70 -13.94 5.80 24.49
C SER A 70 -14.26 5.55 25.97
N LYS A 71 -15.34 6.16 26.46
CA LYS A 71 -15.89 5.91 27.80
C LYS A 71 -16.40 4.47 27.99
N PHE A 72 -16.65 3.74 26.88
CA PHE A 72 -17.10 2.36 26.90
C PHE A 72 -15.95 1.35 27.05
N GLY A 73 -14.72 1.85 27.20
CA GLY A 73 -13.53 1.03 27.40
C GLY A 73 -13.01 0.44 26.09
N LEU A 74 -12.47 -0.77 26.20
CA LEU A 74 -11.89 -1.52 25.09
C LEU A 74 -12.96 -2.37 24.39
N GLY A 75 -12.88 -2.46 23.06
CA GLY A 75 -13.75 -3.31 22.27
C GLY A 75 -13.79 -2.92 20.80
N ASP A 76 -14.03 -3.91 19.94
CA ASP A 76 -14.04 -3.80 18.48
C ASP A 76 -15.31 -4.41 17.85
N ARG A 77 -16.21 -4.98 18.66
CA ARG A 77 -17.48 -5.53 18.17
C ARG A 77 -18.34 -4.42 17.55
N PRO A 78 -19.09 -4.72 16.48
CA PRO A 78 -20.07 -3.79 15.93
C PRO A 78 -21.01 -3.25 17.01
N GLY A 79 -21.16 -1.92 17.07
CA GLY A 79 -22.01 -1.26 18.07
C GLY A 79 -21.45 -1.19 19.49
N SER A 80 -20.21 -1.64 19.73
CA SER A 80 -19.59 -1.54 21.07
C SER A 80 -19.23 -0.11 21.47
N PHE A 81 -18.98 0.76 20.47
CA PHE A 81 -18.40 2.08 20.66
C PHE A 81 -17.08 2.07 21.46
N GLY A 82 -16.43 0.91 21.60
CA GLY A 82 -15.17 0.75 22.32
C GLY A 82 -13.97 1.24 21.52
N THR A 83 -12.84 1.33 22.19
CA THR A 83 -11.54 1.56 21.53
C THR A 83 -10.95 0.19 21.18
N PRO A 84 -10.68 -0.11 19.90
CA PRO A 84 -10.12 -1.40 19.51
C PRO A 84 -8.68 -1.54 20.03
N LEU A 85 -8.26 -2.79 20.26
CA LEU A 85 -6.86 -3.13 20.52
C LEU A 85 -6.20 -3.63 19.24
N GLY A 86 -4.86 -3.64 19.22
CA GLY A 86 -4.05 -4.20 18.14
C GLY A 86 -3.27 -3.14 17.36
N GLU A 87 -2.68 -3.57 16.26
CA GLU A 87 -1.98 -2.70 15.31
C GLU A 87 -2.98 -2.15 14.30
N LEU A 88 -3.01 -0.82 14.21
CA LEU A 88 -3.97 -0.07 13.39
C LEU A 88 -3.18 0.87 12.49
N GLU A 89 -3.67 1.09 11.27
CA GLU A 89 -3.06 2.02 10.30
C GLU A 89 -3.96 3.26 10.14
N VAL A 90 -3.32 4.43 10.02
CA VAL A 90 -4.04 5.67 9.71
C VAL A 90 -4.44 5.64 8.24
N ALA A 91 -5.72 5.42 7.96
CA ALA A 91 -6.24 5.40 6.60
C ALA A 91 -6.40 6.80 6.00
N ASP A 92 -6.98 7.74 6.77
CA ASP A 92 -7.27 9.10 6.32
C ASP A 92 -7.03 10.12 7.44
N LYS A 93 -6.64 11.35 7.07
CA LYS A 93 -6.53 12.50 7.96
C LYS A 93 -7.51 13.58 7.49
N ILE A 94 -8.47 13.93 8.34
CA ILE A 94 -9.55 14.86 8.02
C ILE A 94 -9.45 16.08 8.95
N GLY A 95 -9.62 17.27 8.39
CA GLY A 95 -9.66 18.54 9.14
C GLY A 95 -8.50 19.50 8.89
N ASP A 96 -7.74 19.29 7.80
CA ASP A 96 -6.74 20.29 7.38
C ASP A 96 -7.40 21.66 7.12
N GLY A 97 -6.77 22.72 7.62
CA GLY A 97 -7.29 24.09 7.57
C GLY A 97 -8.56 24.37 8.39
N ALA A 98 -9.13 23.39 9.11
CA ALA A 98 -10.34 23.62 9.90
C ALA A 98 -10.06 24.48 11.15
N PRO A 99 -10.98 25.39 11.54
CA PRO A 99 -10.84 26.16 12.77
C PRO A 99 -10.77 25.27 14.02
N ALA A 100 -10.07 25.74 15.05
CA ALA A 100 -10.02 25.06 16.34
C ALA A 100 -11.43 24.90 16.93
N GLY A 101 -11.72 23.71 17.47
CA GLY A 101 -13.04 23.37 18.02
C GLY A 101 -14.06 22.87 17.00
N THR A 102 -13.70 22.76 15.71
CA THR A 102 -14.55 22.15 14.69
C THR A 102 -14.88 20.69 15.05
N VAL A 103 -16.16 20.31 14.95
CA VAL A 103 -16.65 18.94 15.19
C VAL A 103 -17.01 18.28 13.86
N PHE A 104 -16.36 17.16 13.55
CA PHE A 104 -16.65 16.35 12.37
C PHE A 104 -17.62 15.21 12.71
N LYS A 105 -18.75 15.14 11.99
CA LYS A 105 -19.73 14.04 12.06
C LYS A 105 -19.73 13.29 10.73
N ASP A 106 -20.05 12.00 10.77
CA ASP A 106 -20.24 11.15 9.57
C ASP A 106 -19.13 11.30 8.52
N ARG A 107 -17.89 11.07 8.96
CA ARG A 107 -16.66 11.29 8.19
C ARG A 107 -16.28 10.09 7.30
N ARG A 108 -17.27 9.49 6.66
CA ARG A 108 -17.17 8.34 5.75
C ARG A 108 -18.04 8.55 4.53
#